data_AF-A0A968T4M3-F1
#
_entry.id   AF-A0A968T4M3-F1
#
_cell.length_a   1.000
_cell.length_b   1.000
_cell.length_c   1.000
_cell.angle_alpha   90.00
_cell.angle_beta   90.00
_cell.angle_gamma   90.00
#
_symmetry.space_group_name_H-M   'P 1'
#
loop_
_entity.id
_entity.type
_entity.pdbx_description
1 polymer ?
#
loop_
_entity_poly.entity_id
_entity_poly.type
_entity_poly.pdbx_seq_one_letter_code
_entity_poly.pdbx_strand_id
1 'polypeptide(L)' 'MHIAHVITCINQEKLDNCRVSALDENISLKAMVISFPENLDLHLREIEDLTVLKG' A
#
# COMPACT_ATOMS: atom_id res chain seq x y z
N MET A 1 11.27 7.97 5.92
CA MET A 1 12.44 7.51 5.13
C MET A 1 12.46 6.00 4.86
N HIS A 2 11.83 5.15 5.68
CA HIS A 2 11.85 3.68 5.47
C HIS A 2 11.06 3.20 4.24
N ILE A 3 9.79 3.59 4.08
CA ILE A 3 8.94 3.12 2.97
C ILE A 3 9.49 3.53 1.60
N ALA A 4 9.94 4.78 1.46
CA ALA A 4 10.55 5.26 0.22
C ALA A 4 11.79 4.43 -0.17
N HIS A 5 12.61 4.06 0.81
CA HIS A 5 13.78 3.20 0.58
C HIS A 5 13.36 1.79 0.12
N VAL A 6 12.34 1.19 0.75
CA VAL A 6 11.80 -0.11 0.34
C VAL A 6 11.28 -0.08 -1.10
N ILE A 7 10.59 0.99 -1.50
CA ILE A 7 10.10 1.17 -2.87
C ILE A 7 11.27 1.20 -3.88
N THR A 8 12.38 1.86 -3.53
CA THR A 8 13.56 1.89 -4.42
C THR A 8 14.28 0.55 -4.55
N CYS A 9 14.02 -0.40 -3.65
CA CYS A 9 14.60 -1.75 -3.68
C CYS A 9 13.76 -2.77 -4.48
N ILE A 10 12.63 -2.35 -5.06
CA ILE A 10 11.76 -3.26 -5.81
C ILE A 10 12.44 -3.67 -7.13
N ASN A 11 12.47 -4.98 -7.41
CA ASN A 11 12.93 -5.49 -8.70
C ASN A 11 11.95 -5.05 -9.81
N GLN A 12 12.42 -4.21 -10.73
CA GLN A 12 11.61 -3.67 -11.82
C GLN A 12 11.05 -4.73 -12.77
N GLU A 13 11.77 -5.84 -12.97
CA GLU A 13 11.33 -6.95 -13.83
C GLU A 13 10.07 -7.64 -13.29
N LYS A 14 9.73 -7.42 -12.02
CA LYS A 14 8.57 -8.04 -11.35
C LYS A 14 7.36 -7.12 -11.29
N LEU A 15 7.43 -5.89 -11.81
CA LEU A 15 6.36 -4.90 -11.68
C LEU A 15 5.05 -5.32 -12.35
N ASP A 16 5.13 -6.09 -13.43
CA ASP A 16 3.96 -6.60 -14.15
C ASP A 16 3.43 -7.93 -13.59
N ASN A 17 4.04 -8.48 -12.54
CA ASN A 17 3.51 -9.67 -11.88
C ASN A 17 2.15 -9.37 -11.27
N CYS A 18 1.15 -10.16 -11.64
CA CYS A 18 -0.22 -10.02 -11.14
C CYS A 18 -0.51 -10.96 -9.97
N ARG A 19 -1.36 -10.50 -9.07
CA ARG A 19 -1.98 -11.28 -8.00
C ARG A 19 -3.48 -11.03 -7.97
N VAL A 20 -4.24 -12.03 -7.54
CA VAL A 20 -5.67 -11.86 -7.26
C VAL A 20 -5.81 -11.11 -5.93
N SER A 21 -6.50 -9.98 -5.96
CA SER A 21 -6.78 -9.13 -4.80
C SER A 21 -7.88 -9.74 -3.93
N ALA A 22 -8.13 -9.14 -2.76
CA ALA A 22 -9.26 -9.52 -1.91
C ALA A 22 -10.64 -9.25 -2.57
N LEU A 23 -10.66 -8.45 -3.64
CA LEU A 23 -11.87 -8.15 -4.43
C LEU A 23 -12.02 -9.07 -5.66
N ASP A 24 -11.23 -10.14 -5.74
CA ASP A 24 -11.18 -11.06 -6.89
C ASP A 24 -10.71 -10.39 -8.20
N GLU A 25 -9.97 -9.28 -8.07
CA GLU A 25 -9.42 -8.53 -9.20
C GLU A 25 -7.94 -8.86 -9.40
N ASN A 26 -7.50 -8.99 -10.66
CA ASN A 26 -6.08 -9.08 -10.96
C ASN A 26 -5.43 -7.71 -10.82
N ILE A 27 -4.51 -7.58 -9.86
CA ILE A 27 -3.73 -6.36 -9.63
C ILE A 27 -2.23 -6.64 -9.83
N SER A 28 -1.54 -5.73 -10.52
CA SER A 28 -0.10 -5.81 -10.71
C SER A 28 0.67 -5.30 -9.50
N LEU A 29 1.89 -5.79 -9.29
CA LEU A 29 2.78 -5.27 -8.25
C LEU A 29 2.98 -3.75 -8.40
N LYS A 30 3.08 -3.25 -9.64
CA LYS A 30 3.15 -1.81 -9.92
C LYS A 30 1.94 -1.06 -9.39
N ALA A 31 0.73 -1.55 -9.67
CA ALA A 31 -0.50 -0.92 -9.20
C ALA A 31 -0.55 -0.90 -7.66
N MET A 32 -0.18 -2.01 -7.00
CA MET A 32 -0.11 -2.10 -5.54
C MET A 32 0.86 -1.09 -4.92
N VAL A 33 2.04 -0.91 -5.54
CA VAL A 33 3.07 0.02 -5.05
C VAL A 33 2.62 1.48 -5.22
N ILE A 34 1.98 1.80 -6.34
CA ILE A 34 1.46 3.14 -6.60
C ILE A 34 0.32 3.49 -5.64
N SER A 35 -0.59 2.55 -5.35
CA SER A 35 -1.72 2.77 -4.45
C SER A 35 -1.36 2.68 -2.96
N PHE A 36 -0.16 2.17 -2.62
CA PHE A 36 0.24 1.94 -1.23
C PHE A 36 0.19 3.21 -0.35
N PRO A 37 0.65 4.40 -0.78
CA PRO A 37 0.59 5.60 0.04
C PRO A 37 -0.85 6.01 0.40
N GLU A 38 -1.78 5.90 -0.55
CA GLU A 38 -3.20 6.22 -0.34
C GLU A 38 -3.84 5.23 0.64
N ASN A 39 -3.56 3.94 0.47
CA ASN A 39 -4.04 2.89 1.39
C ASN A 39 -3.46 3.06 2.80
N LEU A 40 -2.19 3.46 2.91
CA LEU A 40 -1.56 3.72 4.21
C LEU A 40 -2.24 4.90 4.92
N ASP A 41 -2.49 6.00 4.21
CA ASP A 41 -3.19 7.17 4.77
C ASP A 41 -4.61 6.81 5.24
N LEU A 42 -5.35 6.03 4.44
CA LEU A 42 -6.67 5.52 4.82
C LEU A 42 -6.61 4.74 6.14
N HIS A 43 -5.70 3.77 6.26
CA HIS A 43 -5.58 2.98 7.48
C HIS A 43 -5.12 3.80 8.68
N LEU A 44 -4.26 4.80 8.49
CA LEU A 44 -3.87 5.70 9.58
C LEU A 44 -5.07 6.50 10.10
N ARG A 45 -5.95 6.99 9.21
CA ARG A 45 -7.19 7.67 9.61
C ARG A 45 -8.17 6.74 10.31
N GLU A 46 -8.34 5.51 9.82
CA GLU A 46 -9.15 4.49 10.50
C GLU A 46 -8.64 4.21 11.91
N ILE A 47 -7.31 4.15 12.09
CA ILE A 47 -6.69 4.00 13.41
C ILE A 47 -6.98 5.24 14.27
N GLU A 48 -6.80 6.46 13.74
CA GLU A 48 -7.12 7.70 14.46
C GLU A 48 -8.59 7.74 14.91
N ASP A 49 -9.53 7.32 14.08
CA ASP A 49 -10.95 7.24 14.42
C ASP A 49 -11.23 6.23 15.54
N LEU A 50 -10.51 5.10 15.53
CA LEU A 50 -10.62 4.06 16.56
C LEU A 50 -9.90 4.44 17.86
N THR A 51 -8.81 5.20 17.75
CA THR A 51 -8.07 5.73 18.89
C THR A 51 -8.54 7.15 19.15
N VAL A 52 -9.63 7.31 19.91
CA VAL A 52 -9.95 8.61 20.50
C VAL A 52 -8.76 9.03 21.37
N LEU A 53 -7.81 9.76 20.81
CA LEU A 53 -6.90 10.59 21.58
C LEU A 53 -7.79 11.64 22.23
N LYS A 54 -8.31 11.29 23.40
CA LYS A 54 -8.75 12.27 24.39
C LYS A 54 -7.55 13.16 24.68
N GLY A 55 -7.45 14.26 23.93
CA GLY A 55 -6.81 15.48 24.40
C GLY A 55 -7.62 16.04 25.57
#